data_AF-A0AAV3V6E5-F1
#
_entry.id   AF-A0AAV3V6E5-F1
#
_cell.length_a   1.000
_cell.length_b   1.000
_cell.length_c   1.000
_cell.angle_alpha   90.00
_cell.angle_beta   90.00
_cell.angle_gamma   90.00
#
_symmetry.space_group_name_H-M   'P 1'
#
loop_
_entity.id
_entity.type
_entity.pdbx_description
1 polymer ?
#
loop_
_entity_poly.entity_id
_entity_poly.type
_entity_poly.pdbx_seq_one_letter_code
_entity_poly.pdbx_strand_id
1 'polypeptide(L)' 'MYFYIQDVIVEPVYQGQGLGHEIMLNIERYLQTAANKGATIGLMAAQGKTGFYLRYGYIERPNATLGPGMCRFI' A
#
# COMPACT_ATOMS: atom_id res chain seq x y z
N MET A 1 0.15 -0.52 -16.85
CA MET A 1 -1.14 -0.21 -16.18
C MET A 1 -0.86 -0.01 -14.70
N TYR A 2 -1.46 0.98 -14.06
CA TYR A 2 -1.23 1.28 -12.64
C TYR A 2 -2.50 1.06 -11.83
N PHE A 3 -2.33 0.44 -10.66
CA PHE A 3 -3.31 0.42 -9.59
C PHE A 3 -2.75 1.24 -8.43
N TYR A 4 -3.64 1.93 -7.73
CA TYR A 4 -3.23 2.78 -6.62
C TYR A 4 -4.12 2.54 -5.42
N ILE A 5 -3.48 2.21 -4.30
CA ILE A 5 -4.15 2.06 -3.00
C ILE A 5 -4.03 3.38 -2.28
N GLN A 6 -5.17 3.96 -1.91
CA GLN A 6 -5.26 5.24 -1.19
C GLN A 6 -6.18 5.11 0.01
N ASP A 7 -5.95 5.98 0.99
CA ASP A 7 -6.86 6.23 2.11
C ASP A 7 -7.30 4.97 2.86
N VAL A 8 -6.36 4.02 3.04
CA VAL A 8 -6.56 2.87 3.93
C VAL A 8 -6.51 3.36 5.38
N ILE A 9 -7.69 3.45 5.98
CA ILE A 9 -7.89 4.01 7.32
C ILE A 9 -8.64 3.01 8.19
N VAL A 10 -8.19 2.90 9.43
CA VAL A 10 -8.95 2.28 10.53
C VAL A 10 -9.06 3.35 11.61
N GLU A 11 -10.27 3.64 12.04
CA GLU A 11 -10.53 4.59 13.13
C GLU A 11 -9.68 4.24 14.38
N PRO A 12 -9.00 5.20 15.03
CA PRO A 12 -8.03 4.95 16.09
C PRO A 12 -8.48 3.99 17.19
N VAL A 13 -9.75 4.07 17.62
CA VAL A 13 -10.29 3.20 18.68
C VAL A 13 -10.37 1.72 18.28
N TYR A 14 -10.33 1.41 16.98
CA TYR A 14 -10.35 0.05 16.45
C TYR A 14 -8.97 -0.41 15.91
N GLN A 15 -7.91 0.39 16.07
CA GLN A 15 -6.56 0.00 15.68
C GLN A 15 -5.96 -1.05 16.63
N GLY A 16 -4.92 -1.76 16.17
CA GLY A 16 -4.27 -2.82 16.94
C GLY A 16 -5.01 -4.16 16.97
N GLN A 17 -6.21 -4.22 16.39
CA GLN A 17 -7.06 -5.42 16.37
C GLN A 17 -6.97 -6.23 15.06
N GLY A 18 -6.01 -5.91 14.18
CA GLY A 18 -5.84 -6.60 12.90
C GLY A 18 -6.75 -6.13 11.76
N LEU A 19 -7.68 -5.19 11.99
CA LEU A 19 -8.61 -4.73 10.94
C LEU A 19 -7.92 -4.18 9.69
N GLY A 20 -6.82 -3.44 9.84
CA GLY A 20 -6.04 -2.96 8.70
C GLY A 20 -5.48 -4.11 7.87
N HIS A 21 -5.09 -5.20 8.52
CA HIS A 21 -4.63 -6.41 7.84
C HIS A 21 -5.75 -7.04 7.02
N GLU A 22 -6.93 -7.19 7.61
CA GLU A 22 -8.11 -7.72 6.90
C GLU A 22 -8.50 -6.86 5.69
N ILE A 23 -8.45 -5.53 5.81
CA ILE A 23 -8.69 -4.62 4.68
C ILE A 23 -7.70 -4.92 3.55
N MET A 24 -6.40 -4.97 3.86
CA MET A 24 -5.37 -5.22 2.86
C MET A 24 -5.48 -6.63 2.25
N LEU A 25 -5.82 -7.67 3.02
CA LEU A 25 -6.03 -9.01 2.47
C LEU A 25 -7.14 -9.03 1.41
N ASN A 26 -8.22 -8.28 1.64
CA ASN A 26 -9.29 -8.16 0.66
C ASN A 26 -8.85 -7.38 -0.60
N ILE A 27 -8.08 -6.31 -0.43
CA ILE A 27 -7.51 -5.55 -1.55
C ILE A 27 -6.55 -6.42 -2.37
N GLU A 28 -5.61 -7.11 -1.72
CA GLU A 28 -4.64 -8.00 -2.39
C GLU A 28 -5.34 -9.12 -3.15
N ARG A 29 -6.41 -9.72 -2.58
CA ARG A 29 -7.21 -10.74 -3.28
C ARG A 29 -7.85 -10.20 -4.56
N TYR A 30 -8.36 -8.97 -4.53
CA TYR A 30 -8.87 -8.33 -5.74
C TYR A 30 -7.75 -8.11 -6.77
N LEU A 31 -6.61 -7.56 -6.33
CA LEU A 31 -5.49 -7.24 -7.19
C LEU A 31 -4.89 -8.47 -7.88
N GLN A 32 -4.89 -9.64 -7.22
CA GLN A 32 -4.46 -10.90 -7.84
C GLN A 32 -5.24 -11.26 -9.12
N THR A 33 -6.49 -10.82 -9.22
CA THR A 33 -7.35 -11.09 -10.38
C THR A 33 -7.41 -9.92 -11.36
N ALA A 34 -7.30 -8.68 -10.86
CA ALA A 34 -7.45 -7.48 -11.68
C ALA A 34 -6.11 -6.98 -12.27
N ALA A 35 -5.01 -7.16 -11.54
CA ALA A 35 -3.68 -6.68 -11.93
C ALA A 35 -2.93 -7.74 -12.74
N ASN A 36 -3.07 -7.66 -14.06
CA ASN A 36 -2.34 -8.52 -14.99
C ASN A 36 -0.82 -8.27 -14.95
N LYS A 37 -0.03 -9.28 -15.37
CA LYS A 37 1.44 -9.20 -15.44
C LYS A 37 1.88 -7.93 -16.18
N GLY A 38 2.82 -7.18 -15.59
CA GLY A 38 3.29 -5.90 -16.10
C GLY A 38 2.51 -4.69 -15.57
N ALA A 39 1.45 -4.90 -14.79
CA ALA A 39 0.87 -3.84 -13.98
C ALA A 39 1.80 -3.48 -12.80
N THR A 40 1.68 -2.25 -12.31
CA THR A 40 2.33 -1.79 -11.09
C THR A 40 1.26 -1.39 -10.09
N ILE A 41 1.41 -1.86 -8.85
CA ILE A 41 0.54 -1.45 -7.75
C ILE A 41 1.36 -0.51 -6.86
N GLY A 42 0.89 0.71 -6.71
CA GLY A 42 1.54 1.74 -5.92
C GLY A 42 0.71 2.15 -4.71
N LEU A 43 1.40 2.65 -3.68
CA LEU A 43 0.79 3.32 -2.54
C LEU A 43 1.75 4.38 -1.99
N MET A 44 1.19 5.37 -1.31
CA MET A 44 1.92 6.32 -0.47
C MET A 44 1.68 5.96 0.98
N ALA A 45 2.65 5.31 1.62
CA ALA A 45 2.55 4.95 3.02
C ALA A 45 2.60 6.19 3.90
N ALA A 46 1.71 6.27 4.89
CA ALA A 46 1.81 7.26 5.95
C ALA A 46 3.11 7.07 6.75
N GLN A 47 3.60 8.15 7.38
CA GLN A 47 4.84 8.13 8.16
C GLN A 47 4.77 7.04 9.25
N GLY A 48 5.84 6.23 9.35
CA GLY A 48 5.93 5.13 10.32
C GLY A 48 5.07 3.91 9.98
N LYS A 49 4.39 3.87 8.82
CA LYS A 49 3.55 2.74 8.39
C LYS A 49 4.20 1.88 7.30
N THR A 50 5.44 2.15 6.89
CA THR A 50 6.07 1.36 5.83
C THR A 50 6.15 -0.13 6.17
N GLY A 51 6.54 -0.48 7.40
CA GLY A 51 6.55 -1.87 7.88
C GLY A 51 5.17 -2.54 7.88
N PHE A 52 4.07 -1.79 7.84
CA PHE A 52 2.74 -2.37 7.64
C PHE A 52 2.59 -2.93 6.22
N TYR A 53 3.10 -2.25 5.20
CA TYR A 53 2.94 -2.66 3.80
C TYR A 53 4.01 -3.64 3.31
N LEU A 54 5.22 -3.64 3.90
CA LEU A 54 6.30 -4.58 3.54
C LEU A 54 5.85 -6.05 3.59
N ARG A 55 4.94 -6.40 4.52
CA ARG A 55 4.45 -7.76 4.69
C ARG A 55 3.65 -8.31 3.49
N TYR A 56 3.18 -7.43 2.60
CA TYR A 56 2.47 -7.80 1.37
C TYR A 56 3.36 -7.75 0.13
N GLY A 57 4.68 -7.56 0.29
CA GLY A 57 5.64 -7.54 -0.82
C GLY A 57 5.79 -6.18 -1.51
N TYR A 58 5.19 -5.11 -0.97
CA TYR A 58 5.54 -3.75 -1.40
C TYR A 58 6.98 -3.44 -1.02
N ILE A 59 7.66 -2.69 -1.89
CA ILE A 59 9.05 -2.26 -1.70
C ILE A 59 9.11 -0.77 -1.41
N GLU A 60 10.04 -0.38 -0.53
CA GLU A 60 10.25 1.03 -0.22
C GLU A 60 10.90 1.77 -1.39
N ARG A 61 10.55 3.05 -1.49
CA ARG A 61 11.17 4.00 -2.41
C ARG A 61 11.63 5.22 -1.61
N PRO A 62 12.83 5.76 -1.88
CA PRO A 62 13.78 5.29 -2.88
C PRO A 62 14.49 3.99 -2.45
N ASN A 63 15.06 3.28 -3.43
CA ASN A 63 15.97 2.16 -3.22
C ASN A 63 17.04 2.16 -4.32
N ALA A 64 17.87 1.11 -4.40
CA ALA A 64 18.97 1.02 -5.38
C ALA A 64 18.54 1.18 -6.85
N THR A 65 17.28 0.94 -7.18
CA THR A 65 16.76 0.94 -8.56
C THR A 65 15.63 1.93 -8.81
N LEU A 66 14.97 2.44 -7.76
CA LEU A 66 13.80 3.30 -7.88
C LEU A 66 13.98 4.59 -7.08
N GLY A 67 13.70 5.74 -7.71
CA GLY A 67 13.69 7.05 -7.04
C GLY A 67 12.52 7.24 -6.06
N PRO A 68 12.48 8.34 -5.28
CA PRO A 68 11.47 8.56 -4.25
C PRO A 68 10.05 8.70 -4.82
N GLY A 69 9.05 8.40 -4.01
CA GLY A 69 7.68 8.87 -4.25
C GLY A 69 7.61 10.39 -3.97
N MET A 70 6.77 11.11 -4.71
CA MET A 70 6.66 12.57 -4.60
C MET A 70 5.20 12.98 -4.50
N CYS A 71 4.92 14.03 -3.74
CA CYS A 71 3.60 14.65 -3.66
C CYS A 71 3.75 16.18 -3.55
N ARG A 72 2.72 16.91 -3.99
CA ARG A 72 2.60 18.35 -3.79
C ARG A 72 1.20 18.61 -3.26
N PHE A 73 1.12 19.22 -2.09
CA PHE A 73 -0.13 19.71 -1.52
C PHE A 73 -0.41 21.12 -2.07
N ILE A 74 -1.68 21.44 -2.30
CA ILE A 74 -2.16 22.78 -2.70
C ILE A 74 -2.86 23.40 -1.51
#